data_AF-A0A2A3JWC4-F1
#
_entry.id   AF-A0A2A3JWC4-F1
#
_cell.length_a   1.000
_cell.length_b   1.000
_cell.length_c   1.000
_cell.angle_alpha   90.00
_cell.angle_beta   90.00
_cell.angle_gamma   90.00
#
_symmetry.space_group_name_H-M   'P 1'
#
loop_
_entity.id
_entity.type
_entity.pdbx_description
1 polymer ?
#
loop_
_entity_poly.entity_id
_entity_poly.type
_entity_poly.pdbx_seq_one_letter_code
_entity_poly.pdbx_strand_id
1 'polypeptide(L)'
;MVFRWMVAALLLATGPVSAQDAAHRLPVHVGLDCGGAALALVLEGDSGRLFYSGAEMPMARARSASGVKFDSVDDPETYIWTKGDEATVRIAGQDLDACKVNHVSRATEGPWRVALLDGEALDGKPVELIFGADGAVSGDIGCGDLAGDWSAGDDGTFRIEVTADGGESCSPEEAARQETLIAALRAVTGLGFTSDGALELRSGDVARLVARH
;
A
#
# COMPACT_ATOMS: atom_id res chain seq x y z
N MET A 1 44.73 -11.17 -45.33
CA MET A 1 43.35 -11.30 -44.83
C MET A 1 43.40 -11.15 -43.32
N VAL A 2 42.91 -10.03 -42.78
CA VAL A 2 42.85 -9.79 -41.32
C VAL A 2 41.38 -9.58 -40.98
N PHE A 3 40.78 -10.56 -40.29
CA PHE A 3 39.39 -10.52 -39.85
C PHE A 3 39.34 -9.79 -38.51
N ARG A 4 38.80 -8.57 -38.50
CA ARG A 4 38.65 -7.75 -37.30
C ARG A 4 37.29 -8.05 -36.67
N TRP A 5 37.28 -8.73 -35.53
CA TRP A 5 36.09 -8.98 -34.74
C TRP A 5 35.72 -7.71 -33.96
N MET A 6 34.52 -7.17 -34.18
CA MET A 6 33.92 -6.15 -33.31
C MET A 6 33.14 -6.86 -32.21
N VAL A 7 33.61 -6.72 -30.98
CA VAL A 7 32.83 -7.06 -29.79
C VAL A 7 31.88 -5.90 -29.53
N ALA A 8 30.58 -6.09 -29.75
CA ALA A 8 29.56 -5.15 -29.36
C ALA A 8 29.31 -5.30 -27.84
N ALA A 9 29.68 -4.28 -27.07
CA ALA A 9 29.30 -4.20 -25.67
C ALA A 9 27.80 -3.89 -25.60
N LEU A 10 26.99 -4.86 -25.13
CA LEU A 10 25.61 -4.60 -24.72
C LEU A 10 25.64 -3.78 -23.43
N LEU A 11 25.32 -2.49 -23.55
CA LEU A 11 24.91 -1.66 -22.43
C LEU A 11 23.50 -2.11 -22.01
N LEU A 12 23.38 -2.75 -20.85
CA LEU A 12 22.09 -2.94 -20.19
C LEU A 12 21.63 -1.57 -19.69
N ALA A 13 20.80 -0.90 -20.49
CA ALA A 13 20.10 0.29 -20.04
C ALA A 13 18.98 -0.14 -19.08
N THR A 14 19.14 0.16 -17.79
CA THR A 14 18.02 0.19 -16.85
C THR A 14 17.08 1.30 -17.30
N GLY A 15 16.05 0.96 -18.06
CA GLY A 15 15.01 1.91 -18.44
C GLY A 15 14.32 2.49 -17.21
N PRO A 16 13.79 3.72 -17.27
CA PRO A 16 13.00 4.27 -16.17
C PRO A 16 11.82 3.33 -15.90
N VAL A 17 11.63 2.95 -14.64
CA VAL A 17 10.43 2.24 -14.17
C VAL A 17 9.22 3.08 -14.55
N SER A 18 8.25 2.48 -15.25
CA SER A 18 6.98 3.17 -15.52
C SER A 18 6.22 3.36 -14.22
N ALA A 19 5.54 4.48 -14.05
CA ALA A 19 4.73 4.73 -12.85
C ALA A 19 3.64 3.67 -12.63
N GLN A 20 3.13 3.07 -13.71
CA GLN A 20 2.20 1.94 -13.63
C GLN A 20 2.87 0.71 -13.02
N ASP A 21 4.13 0.43 -13.35
CA ASP A 21 4.87 -0.69 -12.75
C ASP A 21 5.16 -0.42 -11.27
N ALA A 22 5.39 0.84 -10.89
CA ALA A 22 5.52 1.25 -9.49
C ALA A 22 4.20 1.07 -8.72
N ALA A 23 3.05 1.36 -9.33
CA ALA A 23 1.74 1.21 -8.69
C ALA A 23 1.40 -0.24 -8.34
N HIS A 24 1.83 -1.20 -9.15
CA HIS A 24 1.66 -2.63 -8.86
C HIS A 24 2.49 -3.13 -7.67
N ARG A 25 3.48 -2.35 -7.21
CA ARG A 25 4.32 -2.67 -6.06
C ARG A 25 3.77 -2.12 -4.75
N LEU A 26 2.82 -1.19 -4.84
CA LEU A 26 2.16 -0.66 -3.65
C LEU A 26 1.39 -1.78 -2.94
N PRO A 27 1.25 -1.67 -1.62
CA PRO A 27 0.54 -2.68 -0.85
C PRO A 27 -0.92 -2.79 -1.31
N VAL A 28 -1.48 -3.98 -1.10
CA VAL A 28 -2.87 -4.29 -1.42
C VAL A 28 -3.49 -4.93 -0.19
N HIS A 29 -4.66 -4.44 0.22
CA HIS A 29 -5.48 -5.13 1.21
C HIS A 29 -6.56 -5.93 0.49
N VAL A 30 -6.77 -7.16 0.94
CA VAL A 30 -7.83 -8.04 0.44
C VAL A 30 -8.69 -8.44 1.64
N GLY A 31 -9.91 -7.92 1.69
CA GLY A 31 -10.92 -8.36 2.64
C GLY A 31 -11.57 -9.65 2.18
N LEU A 32 -11.79 -10.57 3.12
CA LEU A 32 -12.54 -11.80 2.87
C LEU A 32 -13.66 -11.98 3.90
N ASP A 33 -14.77 -12.52 3.42
CA ASP A 33 -15.86 -13.05 4.24
C ASP A 33 -15.91 -14.57 4.07
N CYS A 34 -15.74 -15.30 5.17
CA CYS A 34 -15.83 -16.76 5.24
C CYS A 34 -17.05 -17.14 6.10
N GLY A 35 -18.25 -17.03 5.50
CA GLY A 35 -19.50 -17.35 6.19
C GLY A 35 -19.78 -16.46 7.41
N GLY A 36 -19.44 -15.17 7.35
CA GLY A 36 -19.57 -14.20 8.45
C GLY A 36 -18.29 -14.00 9.27
N ALA A 37 -17.26 -14.82 9.05
CA ALA A 37 -15.94 -14.61 9.63
C ALA A 37 -15.11 -13.67 8.74
N ALA A 38 -14.67 -12.54 9.31
CA ALA A 38 -13.86 -11.56 8.60
C ALA A 38 -12.37 -11.95 8.64
N LEU A 39 -11.74 -11.97 7.47
CA LEU A 39 -10.29 -12.12 7.31
C LEU A 39 -9.76 -10.96 6.47
N ALA A 40 -8.48 -10.64 6.65
CA ALA A 40 -7.78 -9.72 5.77
C ALA A 40 -6.43 -10.29 5.36
N LEU A 41 -6.07 -10.13 4.10
CA LEU A 41 -4.74 -10.40 3.60
C LEU A 41 -4.13 -9.08 3.13
N VAL A 42 -3.10 -8.60 3.81
CA VAL A 42 -2.32 -7.41 3.41
C VAL A 42 -1.07 -7.88 2.69
N LEU A 43 -0.92 -7.47 1.44
CA LEU A 43 0.12 -7.92 0.52
C LEU A 43 1.13 -6.82 0.25
N GLU A 44 2.41 -7.19 0.24
CA GLU A 44 3.54 -6.40 -0.21
C GLU A 44 4.34 -7.25 -1.22
N GLY A 45 3.99 -7.10 -2.51
CA GLY A 45 4.52 -7.90 -3.61
C GLY A 45 4.21 -9.39 -3.48
N ASP A 46 5.24 -10.19 -3.20
CA ASP A 46 5.18 -11.65 -3.05
C ASP A 46 5.12 -12.11 -1.59
N SER A 47 5.07 -11.16 -0.65
CA SER A 47 4.89 -11.41 0.78
C SER A 47 3.58 -10.80 1.27
N GLY A 48 3.15 -11.16 2.46
CA GLY A 48 2.01 -10.53 3.10
C GLY A 48 1.79 -10.98 4.53
N ARG A 49 0.73 -10.47 5.13
CA ARG A 49 0.22 -10.91 6.43
C ARG A 49 -1.26 -11.26 6.31
N LEU A 50 -1.61 -12.44 6.79
CA LEU A 50 -2.99 -12.88 6.95
C LEU A 50 -3.44 -12.57 8.37
N PHE A 51 -4.59 -11.90 8.47
CA PHE A 51 -5.21 -11.51 9.73
C PHE A 51 -6.50 -12.31 9.90
N TYR A 52 -6.59 -13.04 11.00
CA TYR A 52 -7.80 -13.77 11.37
C TYR A 52 -7.90 -13.92 12.88
N SER A 53 -9.06 -13.58 13.45
CA SER A 53 -9.33 -13.73 14.89
C SER A 53 -8.28 -13.09 15.81
N GLY A 54 -7.69 -11.97 15.38
CA GLY A 54 -6.63 -11.24 16.08
C GLY A 54 -5.22 -11.82 15.93
N ALA A 55 -5.06 -12.95 15.23
CA ALA A 55 -3.76 -13.50 14.87
C ALA A 55 -3.24 -12.86 13.58
N GLU A 56 -1.93 -12.62 13.53
CA GLU A 56 -1.20 -12.20 12.34
C GLU A 56 -0.27 -13.34 11.92
N MET A 57 -0.42 -13.81 10.68
CA MET A 57 0.38 -14.89 10.13
C MET A 57 1.17 -14.38 8.94
N PRO A 58 2.52 -14.49 8.93
CA PRO A 58 3.32 -14.11 7.77
C PRO A 58 3.06 -15.08 6.62
N MET A 59 2.88 -14.53 5.43
CA MET A 59 2.50 -15.27 4.23
C MET A 59 3.52 -15.05 3.12
N ALA A 60 3.75 -16.06 2.30
CA ALA A 60 4.58 -15.98 1.10
C ALA A 60 3.83 -16.54 -0.12
N ARG A 61 4.04 -15.92 -1.28
CA ARG A 61 3.42 -16.36 -2.53
C ARG A 61 3.88 -17.79 -2.85
N ALA A 62 2.90 -18.66 -3.04
CA ALA A 62 3.12 -20.04 -3.43
C ALA A 62 2.79 -20.25 -4.91
N ARG A 63 3.40 -21.27 -5.52
CA ARG A 63 3.07 -21.63 -6.91
C ARG A 63 1.63 -22.17 -6.98
N SER A 64 0.87 -21.63 -7.93
CA SER A 64 -0.49 -22.06 -8.25
C SER A 64 -0.64 -22.28 -9.75
N ALA A 65 -1.47 -23.23 -10.16
CA ALA A 65 -1.78 -23.46 -11.57
C ALA A 65 -2.74 -22.39 -12.14
N SER A 66 -3.60 -21.84 -11.29
CA SER A 66 -4.54 -20.76 -11.60
C SER A 66 -4.85 -20.01 -10.31
N GLY A 67 -5.19 -18.73 -10.41
CA GLY A 67 -5.41 -17.89 -9.23
C GLY A 67 -4.12 -17.61 -8.48
N VAL A 68 -4.27 -17.04 -7.28
CA VAL A 68 -3.16 -16.59 -6.44
C VAL A 68 -3.19 -17.38 -5.15
N LYS A 69 -2.09 -18.06 -4.81
CA LYS A 69 -1.93 -18.78 -3.55
C LYS A 69 -0.87 -18.11 -2.68
N PHE A 70 -1.16 -18.02 -1.39
CA PHE A 70 -0.19 -17.71 -0.37
C PHE A 70 -0.21 -18.80 0.69
N ASP A 71 0.96 -19.31 1.06
CA ASP A 71 1.15 -20.24 2.16
C ASP A 71 1.71 -19.46 3.36
N SER A 72 1.32 -19.85 4.57
CA SER A 72 1.95 -19.29 5.78
C SER A 72 3.42 -19.71 5.83
N VAL A 73 4.28 -18.78 6.24
CA VAL A 73 5.71 -19.03 6.40
C VAL A 73 5.95 -19.95 7.60
N ASP A 74 5.13 -19.81 8.65
CA ASP A 74 5.35 -20.47 9.94
C ASP A 74 4.50 -21.72 10.14
N ASP A 75 3.45 -21.92 9.33
CA ASP A 75 2.52 -23.05 9.46
C ASP A 75 2.13 -23.64 8.09
N PRO A 76 2.61 -24.85 7.73
CA PRO A 76 2.27 -25.47 6.45
C PRO A 76 0.80 -25.87 6.32
N GLU A 77 0.06 -25.93 7.43
CA GLU A 77 -1.37 -26.22 7.45
C GLU A 77 -2.23 -24.94 7.33
N THR A 78 -1.61 -23.78 7.06
CA THR A 78 -2.28 -22.51 6.83
C THR A 78 -2.01 -21.98 5.42
N TYR A 79 -3.07 -21.76 4.64
CA TYR A 79 -2.97 -21.15 3.32
C TYR A 79 -4.22 -20.39 2.92
N ILE A 80 -4.05 -19.49 1.96
CA ILE A 80 -5.15 -18.83 1.23
C ILE A 80 -4.91 -18.98 -0.26
N TRP A 81 -5.95 -19.36 -0.98
CA TRP A 81 -5.96 -19.40 -2.43
C TRP A 81 -7.18 -18.66 -2.96
N THR A 82 -6.96 -17.69 -3.84
CA THR A 82 -8.03 -16.90 -4.45
C THR A 82 -8.07 -17.08 -5.96
N LYS A 83 -9.27 -17.09 -6.52
CA LYS A 83 -9.50 -17.11 -7.96
C LYS A 83 -10.73 -16.28 -8.30
N GLY A 84 -10.51 -15.06 -8.79
CA GLY A 84 -11.59 -14.08 -8.90
C GLY A 84 -12.03 -13.64 -7.51
N ASP A 85 -13.33 -13.73 -7.23
CA ASP A 85 -13.93 -13.47 -5.93
C ASP A 85 -14.04 -14.72 -5.04
N GLU A 86 -13.83 -15.92 -5.58
CA GLU A 86 -13.80 -17.15 -4.79
C GLU A 86 -12.48 -17.28 -4.01
N ALA A 87 -12.58 -17.77 -2.76
CA ALA A 87 -11.43 -18.07 -1.93
C ALA A 87 -11.55 -19.45 -1.27
N THR A 88 -10.42 -20.13 -1.13
CA THR A 88 -10.25 -21.29 -0.26
C THR A 88 -9.25 -20.91 0.81
N VAL A 89 -9.66 -21.01 2.07
CA VAL A 89 -8.81 -20.66 3.22
C VAL A 89 -8.74 -21.84 4.16
N ARG A 90 -7.52 -22.17 4.56
CA ARG A 90 -7.23 -23.10 5.65
C ARG A 90 -6.41 -22.40 6.71
N ILE A 91 -6.79 -22.55 7.97
CA ILE A 91 -6.07 -22.03 9.13
C ILE A 91 -5.80 -23.18 10.09
N ALA A 92 -4.52 -23.44 10.38
CA ALA A 92 -4.08 -24.48 11.31
C ALA A 92 -4.75 -25.85 11.08
N GLY A 93 -4.88 -26.26 9.82
CA GLY A 93 -5.47 -27.54 9.42
C GLY A 93 -6.99 -27.53 9.27
N GLN A 94 -7.66 -26.43 9.63
CA GLN A 94 -9.11 -26.29 9.51
C GLN A 94 -9.49 -25.48 8.27
N ASP A 95 -10.27 -26.08 7.38
CA ASP A 95 -10.88 -25.37 6.24
C ASP A 95 -11.99 -24.44 6.72
N LEU A 96 -11.99 -23.21 6.22
CA LEU A 96 -13.08 -22.25 6.43
C LEU A 96 -14.08 -22.36 5.29
N ASP A 97 -15.36 -22.40 5.66
CA ASP A 97 -16.45 -22.56 4.69
C ASP A 97 -16.86 -21.22 4.06
N ALA A 98 -17.31 -21.30 2.80
CA ALA A 98 -17.93 -20.20 2.06
C ALA A 98 -17.10 -18.91 1.99
N CYS A 99 -15.77 -19.04 1.88
CA CYS A 99 -14.85 -17.93 1.73
C CYS A 99 -14.95 -17.23 0.36
N LYS A 100 -14.99 -15.92 0.40
CA LYS A 100 -15.05 -15.05 -0.78
C LYS A 100 -14.36 -13.73 -0.49
N VAL A 101 -13.67 -13.21 -1.50
CA VAL A 101 -13.12 -11.86 -1.49
C VAL A 101 -14.30 -10.88 -1.52
N ASN A 102 -14.44 -10.06 -0.49
CA ASN A 102 -15.54 -9.09 -0.40
C ASN A 102 -15.10 -7.68 -0.82
N HIS A 103 -13.82 -7.35 -0.64
CA HIS A 103 -13.25 -6.06 -0.98
C HIS A 103 -11.77 -6.20 -1.30
N VAL A 104 -11.25 -5.34 -2.17
CA VAL A 104 -9.82 -5.19 -2.41
C VAL A 104 -9.51 -3.70 -2.34
N SER A 105 -8.67 -3.31 -1.38
CA SER A 105 -8.21 -1.93 -1.23
C SER A 105 -6.83 -1.74 -1.87
N ARG A 106 -6.67 -0.68 -2.65
CA ARG A 106 -5.42 -0.25 -3.29
C ARG A 106 -5.11 1.19 -2.92
N ALA A 107 -3.84 1.49 -2.64
CA ALA A 107 -3.42 2.85 -2.34
C ALA A 107 -3.85 3.87 -3.42
N THR A 108 -4.00 3.45 -4.67
CA THR A 108 -4.42 4.30 -5.80
C THR A 108 -5.93 4.45 -6.01
N GLU A 109 -6.78 3.98 -5.09
CA GLU A 109 -8.25 4.02 -5.23
C GLU A 109 -8.94 5.21 -4.57
N GLY A 110 -8.16 6.16 -4.03
CA GLY A 110 -8.65 7.28 -3.22
C GLY A 110 -9.73 8.17 -3.86
N PRO A 111 -10.24 9.16 -3.12
CA PRO A 111 -9.51 9.91 -2.09
C PRO A 111 -9.43 9.22 -0.73
N TRP A 112 -8.25 9.24 -0.13
CA TRP A 112 -7.98 8.77 1.23
C TRP A 112 -8.11 9.91 2.22
N ARG A 113 -9.14 9.88 3.06
CA ARG A 113 -9.32 10.84 4.15
C ARG A 113 -8.45 10.48 5.34
N VAL A 114 -7.52 11.36 5.70
CA VAL A 114 -6.63 11.15 6.85
C VAL A 114 -7.44 11.24 8.14
N ALA A 115 -7.37 10.17 8.93
CA ALA A 115 -8.03 10.05 10.22
C ALA A 115 -7.06 10.32 11.37
N LEU A 116 -5.81 9.85 11.25
CA LEU A 116 -4.78 10.00 12.28
C LEU A 116 -3.51 10.61 11.69
N LEU A 117 -2.87 11.49 12.44
CA LEU A 117 -1.52 12.00 12.25
C LEU A 117 -0.71 11.72 13.51
N ASP A 118 0.35 10.91 13.39
CA ASP A 118 1.20 10.46 14.49
C ASP A 118 0.43 9.83 15.67
N GLY A 119 -0.67 9.15 15.35
CA GLY A 119 -1.56 8.49 16.32
C GLY A 119 -2.63 9.40 16.92
N GLU A 120 -2.63 10.69 16.60
CA GLU A 120 -3.63 11.65 17.07
C GLU A 120 -4.69 11.90 15.99
N ALA A 121 -5.94 12.04 16.42
CA ALA A 121 -7.03 12.37 15.51
C ALA A 121 -6.87 13.79 14.97
N LEU A 122 -7.15 13.97 13.68
CA LEU A 122 -7.20 15.30 13.08
C LEU A 122 -8.51 16.00 13.44
N ASP A 123 -8.41 17.14 14.12
CA ASP A 123 -9.51 18.08 14.30
C ASP A 123 -9.54 19.11 13.15
N GLY A 124 -10.74 19.60 12.82
CA GLY A 124 -10.94 20.68 11.85
C GLY A 124 -11.40 20.18 10.48
N LYS A 125 -10.91 20.82 9.41
CA LYS A 125 -11.31 20.48 8.04
C LYS A 125 -10.71 19.13 7.62
N PRO A 126 -11.45 18.30 6.88
CA PRO A 126 -10.93 17.03 6.37
C PRO A 126 -9.66 17.22 5.56
N VAL A 127 -8.70 16.30 5.73
CA VAL A 127 -7.52 16.17 4.89
C VAL A 127 -7.72 14.96 4.00
N GLU A 128 -7.55 15.11 2.68
CA GLU A 128 -7.77 14.07 1.69
C GLU A 128 -6.56 13.95 0.76
N LEU A 129 -6.11 12.71 0.52
CA LEU A 129 -4.95 12.40 -0.32
C LEU A 129 -5.37 11.48 -1.48
N ILE A 130 -4.86 11.75 -2.68
CA ILE A 130 -5.08 10.94 -3.87
C ILE A 130 -3.72 10.50 -4.38
N PHE A 131 -3.54 9.18 -4.52
CA PHE A 131 -2.36 8.59 -5.15
C PHE A 131 -2.76 8.14 -6.57
N GLY A 132 -2.29 8.85 -7.57
CA GLY A 132 -2.51 8.47 -8.97
C GLY A 132 -1.64 7.28 -9.35
N ALA A 133 -2.18 6.35 -10.15
CA ALA A 133 -1.41 5.22 -10.70
C ALA A 133 -0.33 5.66 -11.72
N ASP A 134 -0.32 6.94 -12.08
CA ASP A 134 0.67 7.62 -12.90
C ASP A 134 1.84 8.20 -12.07
N GLY A 135 1.87 7.96 -10.76
CA GLY A 135 2.93 8.43 -9.87
C GLY A 135 2.68 9.80 -9.28
N ALA A 136 1.56 10.45 -9.61
CA ALA A 136 1.18 11.72 -8.99
C ALA A 136 0.63 11.49 -7.57
N VAL A 137 0.88 12.44 -6.67
CA VAL A 137 0.13 12.58 -5.41
C VAL A 137 -0.45 13.98 -5.33
N SER A 138 -1.72 14.08 -4.96
CA SER A 138 -2.40 15.35 -4.73
C SER A 138 -3.30 15.26 -3.51
N GLY A 139 -3.79 16.40 -3.01
CA GLY A 139 -4.71 16.39 -1.89
C GLY A 139 -5.15 17.77 -1.42
N ASP A 140 -6.29 17.79 -0.75
CA ASP A 140 -6.75 18.93 0.05
C ASP A 140 -6.24 18.71 1.48
N ILE A 141 -5.51 19.69 2.02
CA ILE A 141 -4.89 19.62 3.35
C ILE A 141 -5.60 20.54 4.36
N GLY A 142 -6.87 20.82 4.12
CA GLY A 142 -7.76 21.65 4.93
C GLY A 142 -7.57 23.14 4.68
N CYS A 143 -6.33 23.62 4.66
CA CYS A 143 -5.99 25.02 4.42
C CYS A 143 -5.03 25.23 3.24
N GLY A 144 -5.34 24.58 2.14
CA GLY A 144 -4.58 24.64 0.91
C GLY A 144 -4.62 23.30 0.21
N ASP A 145 -3.85 23.22 -0.87
CA ASP A 145 -3.71 22.02 -1.66
C ASP A 145 -2.26 21.54 -1.59
N LEU A 146 -2.08 20.24 -1.72
CA LEU A 146 -0.78 19.62 -1.96
C LEU A 146 -0.74 19.00 -3.35
N ALA A 147 0.42 19.07 -3.97
CA ALA A 147 0.75 18.37 -5.20
C ALA A 147 2.18 17.84 -5.14
N GLY A 148 2.44 16.76 -5.85
CA GLY A 148 3.76 16.18 -5.96
C GLY A 148 3.75 14.81 -6.62
N ASP A 149 4.78 14.04 -6.35
CA ASP A 149 5.04 12.77 -6.98
C ASP A 149 5.42 11.70 -5.94
N TRP A 150 5.14 10.44 -6.27
CA TRP A 150 5.59 9.28 -5.53
C TRP A 150 6.23 8.26 -6.47
N SER A 151 7.12 7.43 -5.92
CA SER A 151 7.75 6.32 -6.65
C SER A 151 7.97 5.12 -5.73
N ALA A 152 7.91 3.93 -6.32
CA ALA A 152 8.20 2.66 -5.65
C ALA A 152 9.21 1.87 -6.48
N GLY A 153 10.38 1.58 -5.92
CA GLY A 153 11.48 0.82 -6.53
C GLY A 153 11.30 -0.69 -6.40
N ASP A 154 12.05 -1.45 -7.20
CA ASP A 154 12.06 -2.93 -7.15
C ASP A 154 12.76 -3.47 -5.89
N ASP A 155 13.54 -2.61 -5.23
CA ASP A 155 14.25 -2.87 -3.98
C ASP A 155 13.39 -2.64 -2.73
N GLY A 156 12.09 -2.35 -2.91
CA GLY A 156 11.17 -1.99 -1.83
C GLY A 156 11.27 -0.52 -1.39
N THR A 157 12.10 0.30 -2.05
CA THR A 157 12.21 1.72 -1.70
C THR A 157 10.96 2.48 -2.16
N PHE A 158 10.26 3.12 -1.24
CA PHE A 158 9.22 4.11 -1.57
C PHE A 158 9.73 5.52 -1.30
N ARG A 159 9.40 6.46 -2.20
CA ARG A 159 9.67 7.89 -2.05
C ARG A 159 8.43 8.68 -2.36
N ILE A 160 8.24 9.77 -1.64
CA ILE A 160 7.20 10.76 -1.89
C ILE A 160 7.80 12.15 -1.74
N GLU A 161 7.49 13.01 -2.70
CA GLU A 161 7.90 14.40 -2.71
C GLU A 161 6.63 15.24 -2.87
N VAL A 162 6.39 16.14 -1.92
CA VAL A 162 5.21 16.99 -1.92
C VAL A 162 5.56 18.45 -1.70
N THR A 163 4.86 19.29 -2.43
CA THR A 163 4.76 20.73 -2.23
C THR A 163 3.34 21.07 -1.83
N ALA A 164 3.21 22.05 -0.95
CA ALA A 164 1.91 22.57 -0.55
C ALA A 164 1.84 24.05 -0.91
N ASP A 165 0.73 24.43 -1.51
CA ASP A 165 0.39 25.83 -1.71
C ASP A 165 -0.43 26.27 -0.50
N GLY A 166 0.10 27.23 0.26
CA GLY A 166 -0.58 27.74 1.44
C GLY A 166 -1.85 28.49 1.05
N GLY A 167 -2.98 28.16 1.67
CA GLY A 167 -4.17 28.99 1.57
C GLY A 167 -3.89 30.37 2.18
N GLU A 168 -4.15 31.46 1.46
CA GLU A 168 -3.85 32.85 1.89
C GLU A 168 -4.59 33.30 3.17
N SER A 169 -5.34 32.42 3.86
CA SER A 169 -6.24 32.75 4.97
C SER A 169 -6.25 31.74 6.13
N CYS A 170 -5.20 30.92 6.30
CA CYS A 170 -5.12 29.98 7.42
C CYS A 170 -5.00 30.69 8.77
N SER A 171 -5.69 30.19 9.78
CA SER A 171 -5.35 30.51 11.17
C SER A 171 -3.95 29.97 11.52
N PRO A 172 -3.27 30.52 12.55
CA PRO A 172 -1.96 30.02 12.97
C PRO A 172 -1.96 28.53 13.36
N GLU A 173 -3.07 28.05 13.92
CA GLU A 173 -3.23 26.64 14.30
C GLU A 173 -3.34 25.72 13.06
N GLU A 174 -4.12 26.13 12.06
CA GLU A 174 -4.23 25.41 10.79
C GLU A 174 -2.89 25.37 10.05
N ALA A 175 -2.13 26.48 10.04
CA ALA A 175 -0.80 26.53 9.43
C ALA A 175 0.19 25.59 10.13
N ALA A 176 0.25 25.60 11.48
CA ALA A 176 1.13 24.71 12.23
C ALA A 176 0.80 23.23 12.04
N ARG A 177 -0.50 22.89 11.96
CA ARG A 177 -0.97 21.54 11.65
C ARG A 177 -0.57 21.14 10.23
N GLN A 178 -0.74 22.02 9.26
CA GLN A 178 -0.34 21.80 7.87
C GLN A 178 1.18 21.56 7.75
N GLU A 179 2.01 22.34 8.43
CA GLU A 179 3.46 22.12 8.46
C GLU A 179 3.82 20.74 9.03
N THR A 180 3.14 20.33 10.11
CA THR A 180 3.33 19.00 10.72
C THR A 180 2.92 17.88 9.77
N LEU A 181 1.77 18.01 9.10
CA LEU A 181 1.28 17.08 8.10
C LEU A 181 2.27 16.93 6.92
N ILE A 182 2.74 18.05 6.37
CA ILE A 182 3.70 18.06 5.24
C ILE A 182 5.04 17.44 5.67
N ALA A 183 5.51 17.75 6.89
CA ALA A 183 6.73 17.13 7.42
C ALA A 183 6.57 15.61 7.59
N ALA A 184 5.42 15.16 8.10
CA ALA A 184 5.11 13.74 8.22
C ALA A 184 5.06 13.05 6.85
N LEU A 185 4.39 13.65 5.86
CA LEU A 185 4.34 13.13 4.48
C LEU A 185 5.73 13.00 3.86
N ARG A 186 6.59 14.01 4.01
CA ARG A 186 7.97 13.97 3.49
C ARG A 186 8.87 12.95 4.18
N ALA A 187 8.50 12.48 5.38
CA ALA A 187 9.20 11.44 6.11
C ALA A 187 8.71 10.02 5.76
N VAL A 188 7.66 9.89 4.93
CA VAL A 188 7.12 8.59 4.53
C VAL A 188 8.11 7.86 3.62
N THR A 189 8.40 6.62 3.98
CA THR A 189 9.29 5.72 3.26
C THR A 189 8.58 4.43 2.83
N GLY A 190 7.27 4.33 3.04
CA GLY A 190 6.47 3.17 2.67
C GLY A 190 4.98 3.39 2.88
N LEU A 191 4.17 2.64 2.14
CA LEU A 191 2.73 2.54 2.38
C LEU A 191 2.42 1.18 3.01
N GLY A 192 1.31 1.05 3.72
CA GLY A 192 0.81 -0.20 4.27
C GLY A 192 -0.71 -0.18 4.37
N PHE A 193 -1.29 -1.27 4.85
CA PHE A 193 -2.70 -1.32 5.22
C PHE A 193 -2.84 -1.95 6.59
N THR A 194 -3.76 -1.41 7.38
CA THR A 194 -4.28 -2.08 8.57
C THR A 194 -5.16 -3.27 8.17
N SER A 195 -5.46 -4.16 9.11
CA SER A 195 -6.36 -5.31 8.85
C SER A 195 -7.79 -4.89 8.50
N ASP A 196 -8.25 -3.71 8.94
CA ASP A 196 -9.56 -3.13 8.59
C ASP A 196 -9.55 -2.36 7.26
N GLY A 197 -8.41 -2.30 6.56
CA GLY A 197 -8.31 -1.69 5.23
C GLY A 197 -8.07 -0.18 5.24
N ALA A 198 -7.65 0.40 6.37
CA ALA A 198 -7.16 1.77 6.40
C ALA A 198 -5.74 1.84 5.80
N LEU A 199 -5.48 2.83 4.95
CA LEU A 199 -4.17 3.08 4.37
C LEU A 199 -3.25 3.66 5.44
N GLU A 200 -2.08 3.05 5.62
CA GLU A 200 -1.00 3.56 6.46
C GLU A 200 0.09 4.20 5.61
N LEU A 201 0.47 5.43 5.94
CA LEU A 201 1.66 6.07 5.40
C LEU A 201 2.75 5.98 6.48
N ARG A 202 3.83 5.24 6.20
CA ARG A 202 4.80 4.80 7.20
C ARG A 202 6.17 5.45 7.01
N SER A 203 6.85 5.73 8.12
CA SER A 203 8.28 6.03 8.17
C SER A 203 8.97 4.87 8.89
N GLY A 204 9.67 4.02 8.14
CA GLY A 204 10.06 2.69 8.60
C GLY A 204 8.84 1.86 9.03
N ASP A 205 8.87 1.32 10.25
CA ASP A 205 7.77 0.52 10.81
C ASP A 205 6.69 1.36 11.52
N VAL A 206 6.85 2.69 11.57
CA VAL A 206 5.93 3.58 12.28
C VAL A 206 4.92 4.19 11.31
N ALA A 207 3.64 3.94 11.53
CA ALA A 207 2.56 4.67 10.84
C ALA A 207 2.57 6.15 11.28
N ARG A 208 2.83 7.04 10.32
CA ARG A 208 2.80 8.50 10.49
C ARG A 208 1.42 9.05 10.19
N LEU A 209 0.73 8.48 9.20
CA LEU A 209 -0.65 8.81 8.90
C LEU A 209 -1.47 7.53 8.72
N VAL A 210 -2.74 7.59 9.14
CA VAL A 210 -3.73 6.54 8.85
C VAL A 210 -4.91 7.19 8.18
N ALA A 211 -5.32 6.67 7.02
CA ALA A 211 -6.37 7.23 6.18
C ALA A 211 -7.40 6.19 5.75
N ARG A 212 -8.62 6.63 5.44
CA ARG A 212 -9.75 5.78 5.04
C ARG A 212 -10.46 6.35 3.82
N HIS A 213 -11.02 5.47 2.99
CA HIS A 213 -11.86 5.82 1.83
C HIS A 213 -13.29 5.31 2.08
#